data_AF-A0A4Q2U148-F1
#
_entry.id   AF-A0A4Q2U148-F1
#
_cell.length_a   1.000
_cell.length_b   1.000
_cell.length_c   1.000
_cell.angle_alpha   90.00
_cell.angle_beta   90.00
_cell.angle_gamma   90.00
#
_symmetry.space_group_name_H-M   'P 1'
#
loop_
_entity.id
_entity.type
_entity.pdbx_description
1 polymer ?
#
loop_
_entity_poly.entity_id
_entity_poly.type
_entity_poly.pdbx_seq_one_letter_code
_entity_poly.pdbx_strand_id
1 'polypeptide(L)'
;MTRKGNLRQLVELRAMRMRRADEKAQRQHNRHVQTVRALEGAKAESVAHEVQRRQEEEALYTDLAQGPVGQRDLERFRDALVGLDHRARALEEQIHQAKRRESQEAEKRAELAAEYRLKHRHYERIRSLAAEKQRKDAERAGLLDEIEDEEAIRPGSRKR
;
A
#
# COMPACT_ATOMS: atom_id res chain seq x y z
N MET A 1 1.17 -39.55 18.33
CA MET A 1 1.07 -39.00 16.95
C MET A 1 -0.20 -38.15 16.80
N THR A 2 -0.16 -36.85 17.12
CA THR A 2 -1.34 -35.96 17.09
C THR A 2 -1.11 -34.77 16.15
N ARG A 3 -0.86 -35.04 14.86
CA ARG A 3 -0.72 -34.00 13.81
C ARG A 3 -1.86 -34.02 12.80
N LYS A 4 -3.11 -34.22 13.25
CA LYS A 4 -4.29 -33.88 12.45
C LYS A 4 -4.82 -32.53 12.94
N GLY A 5 -4.12 -31.46 12.56
CA GLY A 5 -4.66 -30.11 12.73
C GLY A 5 -5.99 -30.05 11.97
N ASN A 6 -7.07 -29.66 12.65
CA ASN A 6 -8.40 -29.65 12.08
C ASN A 6 -8.43 -28.67 10.90
N LEU A 7 -8.74 -29.12 9.67
CA LEU A 7 -8.67 -28.27 8.46
C LEU A 7 -9.50 -26.98 8.60
N ARG A 8 -10.59 -27.04 9.38
CA ARG A 8 -11.40 -25.88 9.74
C ARG A 8 -10.59 -24.80 10.49
N GLN A 9 -9.82 -25.20 11.51
CA GLN A 9 -8.94 -24.30 12.26
C GLN A 9 -7.84 -23.70 11.35
N LEU A 10 -7.35 -24.46 10.37
CA LEU A 10 -6.36 -23.96 9.41
C LEU A 10 -6.96 -22.91 8.46
N VAL A 11 -8.19 -23.12 7.99
CA VAL A 11 -8.93 -22.12 7.18
C VAL A 11 -9.16 -20.85 7.98
N GLU A 12 -9.63 -20.95 9.22
CA GLU A 12 -9.86 -19.80 10.11
C GLU A 12 -8.57 -19.02 10.40
N LEU A 13 -7.47 -19.72 10.72
CA LEU A 13 -6.16 -19.11 10.93
C LEU A 13 -5.68 -18.37 9.67
N ARG A 14 -5.88 -18.96 8.48
CA ARG A 14 -5.50 -18.33 7.22
C ARG A 14 -6.38 -17.13 6.88
N ALA A 15 -7.69 -17.20 7.13
CA ALA A 15 -8.59 -16.06 6.98
C ALA A 15 -8.17 -14.89 7.88
N MET A 16 -7.80 -15.15 9.14
CA MET A 16 -7.26 -14.12 10.02
C MET A 16 -5.96 -13.50 9.50
N ARG A 17 -5.04 -14.32 8.96
CA ARG A 17 -3.80 -13.83 8.35
C ARG A 17 -4.06 -12.99 7.09
N MET A 18 -5.08 -13.34 6.30
CA MET A 18 -5.52 -12.55 5.14
C MET A 18 -6.01 -11.17 5.57
N ARG A 19 -6.92 -11.11 6.55
CA ARG A 19 -7.40 -9.82 7.09
C ARG A 19 -6.27 -8.92 7.58
N ARG A 20 -5.30 -9.47 8.31
CA ARG A 20 -4.11 -8.70 8.74
C ARG A 20 -3.26 -8.21 7.57
N ALA A 21 -3.18 -9.00 6.49
CA ALA A 21 -2.47 -8.58 5.28
C ALA A 21 -3.23 -7.48 4.53
N ASP A 22 -4.57 -7.55 4.46
CA ASP A 22 -5.44 -6.49 3.93
C ASP A 22 -5.26 -5.19 4.70
N GLU A 23 -5.31 -5.24 6.04
CA GLU A 23 -5.08 -4.07 6.89
C GLU A 23 -3.69 -3.46 6.67
N LYS A 24 -2.65 -4.29 6.55
CA LYS A 24 -1.28 -3.83 6.27
C LYS A 24 -1.20 -3.17 4.89
N ALA A 25 -1.83 -3.76 3.88
CA ALA A 25 -1.89 -3.20 2.53
C ALA A 25 -2.65 -1.87 2.50
N GLN A 26 -3.76 -1.75 3.23
CA GLN A 26 -4.52 -0.51 3.35
C GLN A 26 -3.71 0.59 4.03
N ARG A 27 -3.01 0.27 5.12
CA ARG A 27 -2.10 1.23 5.78
C ARG A 27 -1.00 1.70 4.84
N GLN A 28 -0.41 0.77 4.07
CA GLN A 28 0.62 1.12 3.09
C GLN A 28 0.07 1.97 1.95
N HIS A 29 -1.13 1.65 1.46
CA HIS A 29 -1.80 2.45 0.45
C HIS A 29 -2.05 3.88 0.93
N ASN A 30 -2.57 4.04 2.15
CA ASN A 30 -2.80 5.36 2.75
C ASN A 30 -1.49 6.15 2.89
N ARG A 31 -0.38 5.50 3.28
CA ARG A 31 0.95 6.13 3.33
C ARG A 31 1.43 6.58 1.95
N HIS A 32 1.30 5.73 0.94
CA HIS A 32 1.65 6.07 -0.44
C HIS A 32 0.85 7.27 -0.95
N VAL A 33 -0.46 7.30 -0.70
CA VAL A 33 -1.32 8.45 -1.05
C VAL A 33 -0.87 9.73 -0.35
N GLN A 34 -0.52 9.65 0.94
CA GLN A 34 0.02 10.81 1.67
C GLN A 34 1.35 11.30 1.07
N THR A 35 2.25 10.39 0.69
CA THR A 35 3.53 10.78 0.06
C THR A 35 3.34 11.39 -1.33
N VAL A 36 2.39 10.89 -2.11
CA VAL A 36 2.04 11.48 -3.42
C VAL A 36 1.51 12.89 -3.24
N ARG A 37 0.58 13.10 -2.31
CA ARG A 37 0.04 14.44 -2.00
C ARG A 37 1.13 15.40 -1.53
N ALA A 38 2.06 14.94 -0.70
CA ALA A 38 3.18 15.75 -0.25
C ALA A 38 4.12 16.14 -1.41
N LEU A 39 4.38 15.22 -2.34
CA LEU A 39 5.17 15.51 -3.54
C LEU A 39 4.45 16.51 -4.46
N GLU A 40 3.14 16.37 -4.65
CA GLU A 40 2.32 17.32 -5.41
C GLU A 40 2.34 18.70 -4.76
N GLY A 41 2.22 18.77 -3.44
CA GLY A 41 2.35 20.01 -2.67
C GLY A 41 3.71 20.68 -2.86
N ALA A 42 4.81 19.94 -2.74
CA ALA A 42 6.16 20.48 -2.95
C ALA A 42 6.37 20.99 -4.39
N LYS A 43 5.83 20.29 -5.39
CA LYS A 43 5.85 20.77 -6.79
C LYS A 43 5.04 22.04 -6.96
N ALA A 44 3.85 22.12 -6.36
CA ALA A 44 3.01 23.32 -6.43
C ALA A 44 3.69 24.53 -5.78
N GLU A 45 4.35 24.32 -4.63
CA GLU A 45 5.13 25.36 -3.95
C GLU A 45 6.30 25.86 -4.82
N SER A 46 7.02 24.95 -5.49
CA SER A 46 8.07 25.34 -6.44
C SER A 46 7.54 26.16 -7.60
N VAL A 47 6.39 25.80 -8.18
CA VAL A 47 5.76 26.59 -9.25
C VAL A 47 5.34 27.97 -8.76
N ALA A 48 4.72 28.05 -7.57
CA ALA A 48 4.33 29.32 -6.97
C ALA A 48 5.55 30.21 -6.69
N HIS A 49 6.63 29.62 -6.17
CA HIS A 49 7.88 30.31 -5.95
C HIS A 49 8.52 30.79 -7.25
N GLU A 50 8.48 30.01 -8.33
CA GLU A 50 9.00 30.43 -9.64
C GLU A 50 8.27 31.65 -10.18
N VAL A 51 6.94 31.73 -10.00
CA VAL A 51 6.16 32.91 -10.38
C VAL A 51 6.55 34.12 -9.52
N GLN A 52 6.64 33.93 -8.20
CA GLN A 52 7.06 34.99 -7.28
C GLN A 52 8.49 35.47 -7.59
N ARG A 53 9.43 34.55 -7.84
CA ARG A 53 10.81 34.85 -8.20
C ARG A 53 10.86 35.75 -9.43
N ARG A 54 10.11 35.42 -10.49
CA ARG A 54 10.07 36.24 -11.71
C ARG A 54 9.55 37.66 -11.43
N GLN A 55 8.51 37.80 -10.62
CA GLN A 55 7.98 39.11 -10.25
C GLN A 55 9.00 39.92 -9.45
N GLU A 56 9.70 39.29 -8.52
CA GLU A 56 10.74 39.94 -7.72
C GLU A 56 11.96 40.31 -8.58
N GLU A 57 12.42 39.41 -9.46
CA GLU A 57 13.48 39.69 -10.43
C GLU A 57 13.11 40.86 -11.37
N GLU A 58 11.90 40.87 -11.92
CA GLU A 58 11.39 41.95 -12.78
C GLU A 58 11.35 43.29 -12.03
N ALA A 59 10.93 43.29 -10.76
CA ALA A 59 10.94 44.49 -9.92
C ALA A 59 12.38 45.00 -9.70
N LEU A 60 13.32 44.10 -9.35
CA LEU A 60 14.72 44.46 -9.16
C LEU A 60 15.34 45.04 -10.44
N TYR A 61 15.08 44.45 -11.60
CA TYR A 61 15.55 44.96 -12.89
C TYR A 61 14.90 46.29 -13.28
N THR A 62 13.63 46.49 -12.95
CA THR A 62 12.93 47.75 -13.19
C THR A 62 13.53 48.88 -12.35
N ASP A 63 13.82 48.63 -11.08
CA ASP A 63 14.46 49.62 -10.19
C ASP A 63 15.88 49.98 -10.67
N LEU A 64 16.66 48.99 -11.12
CA LEU A 64 17.97 49.20 -11.75
C LEU A 64 17.89 50.08 -13.02
N ALA A 65 16.77 50.04 -13.75
CA ALA A 65 16.58 50.80 -14.98
C ALA A 65 16.14 52.26 -14.76
N GLN A 66 15.72 52.64 -13.55
CA GLN A 66 15.18 53.98 -13.25
C GLN A 66 16.25 55.08 -13.13
N GLY A 67 17.55 54.74 -13.08
CA GLY A 67 18.61 55.74 -13.00
C GLY A 67 19.96 55.18 -12.58
N PRO A 68 20.96 56.05 -12.37
CA PRO A 68 22.27 55.63 -11.89
C PRO A 68 22.17 55.08 -10.47
N VAL A 69 22.70 53.87 -10.29
CA VAL A 69 22.62 53.10 -9.05
C VAL A 69 23.98 53.11 -8.35
N GLY A 70 24.00 53.27 -7.02
CA GLY A 70 25.23 53.24 -6.24
C GLY A 70 25.78 51.82 -6.08
N GLN A 71 27.07 51.70 -5.74
CA GLN A 71 27.69 50.40 -5.50
C GLN A 71 27.00 49.59 -4.39
N ARG A 72 26.54 50.26 -3.32
CA ARG A 72 25.77 49.61 -2.24
C ARG A 72 24.44 49.05 -2.70
N ASP A 73 23.80 49.71 -3.66
CA ASP A 73 22.53 49.25 -4.20
C ASP A 73 22.77 48.02 -5.09
N LEU A 74 23.81 48.04 -5.93
CA LEU A 74 24.23 46.88 -6.72
C LEU A 74 24.55 45.64 -5.85
N GLU A 75 25.20 45.83 -4.71
CA GLU A 75 25.45 44.76 -3.73
C GLU A 75 24.14 44.20 -3.17
N ARG A 76 23.18 45.06 -2.80
CA ARG A 76 21.84 44.63 -2.34
C ARG A 76 21.07 43.85 -3.41
N PHE A 77 21.10 44.31 -4.66
CA PHE A 77 20.47 43.61 -5.79
C PHE A 77 21.07 42.23 -5.98
N ARG A 78 22.40 42.13 -5.95
CA ARG A 78 23.10 40.84 -6.04
C ARG A 78 22.73 39.90 -4.90
N ASP A 79 22.69 40.40 -3.67
CA ASP A 79 22.33 39.58 -2.49
C ASP A 79 20.87 39.10 -2.58
N ALA A 80 19.96 39.94 -3.07
CA ALA A 80 18.56 39.56 -3.32
C ALA A 80 18.45 38.42 -4.34
N LEU A 81 19.11 38.54 -5.50
CA LEU A 81 19.13 37.50 -6.54
C LEU A 81 19.71 36.17 -6.00
N VAL A 82 20.80 36.24 -5.24
CA VAL A 82 21.40 35.06 -4.59
C VAL A 82 20.42 34.42 -3.60
N GLY A 83 19.66 35.23 -2.85
CA GLY A 83 18.62 34.75 -1.94
C GLY A 83 17.51 33.98 -2.68
N LEU A 84 17.08 34.48 -3.84
CA LEU A 84 16.08 33.83 -4.68
C LEU A 84 16.56 32.50 -5.25
N ASP A 85 17.80 32.46 -5.74
CA ASP A 85 18.43 31.24 -6.24
C ASP A 85 18.61 30.20 -5.13
N HIS A 86 19.04 30.63 -3.94
CA HIS A 86 19.18 29.73 -2.80
C HIS A 86 17.83 29.10 -2.42
N ARG A 87 16.75 29.89 -2.44
CA ARG A 87 15.41 29.39 -2.12
C ARG A 87 14.89 28.44 -3.20
N ALA A 88 15.15 28.72 -4.47
CA ALA A 88 14.82 27.83 -5.57
C ALA A 88 15.51 26.46 -5.42
N ARG A 89 16.82 26.45 -5.12
CA ARG A 89 17.58 25.21 -4.88
C ARG A 89 17.05 24.41 -3.70
N ALA A 90 16.67 25.09 -2.61
CA ALA A 90 16.09 24.44 -1.45
C ALA A 90 14.76 23.73 -1.78
N LEU A 91 13.91 24.36 -2.60
CA LEU A 91 12.65 23.77 -3.07
C LEU A 91 12.88 22.58 -4.02
N GLU A 92 13.85 22.68 -4.92
CA GLU A 92 14.26 21.55 -5.77
C GLU A 92 14.73 20.37 -4.93
N GLU A 93 15.55 20.61 -3.90
CA GLU A 93 16.01 19.57 -3.01
C GLU A 93 14.84 18.91 -2.26
N GLN A 94 13.88 19.70 -1.77
CA GLN A 94 12.65 19.17 -1.14
C GLN A 94 11.85 18.28 -2.11
N ILE A 95 11.70 18.69 -3.38
CA ILE A 95 11.06 17.87 -4.40
C ILE A 95 11.83 16.57 -4.63
N HIS A 96 13.15 16.61 -4.71
CA HIS A 96 13.97 15.41 -4.87
C HIS A 96 13.85 14.46 -3.67
N GLN A 97 13.80 14.99 -2.45
CA GLN A 97 13.57 14.18 -1.25
C GLN A 97 12.16 13.58 -1.25
N ALA A 98 11.13 14.35 -1.63
CA ALA A 98 9.75 13.88 -1.73
C ALA A 98 9.58 12.79 -2.80
N LYS A 99 10.22 12.95 -3.97
CA LYS A 99 10.25 11.93 -5.03
C LYS A 99 10.87 10.62 -4.52
N ARG A 100 12.04 10.70 -3.86
CA ARG A 100 12.70 9.52 -3.29
C ARG A 100 11.81 8.79 -2.28
N ARG A 101 11.11 9.53 -1.41
CA ARG A 101 10.16 8.94 -0.45
C ARG A 101 8.96 8.29 -1.13
N GLU A 102 8.38 8.95 -2.13
CA GLU A 102 7.26 8.39 -2.91
C GLU A 102 7.66 7.08 -3.58
N SER A 103 8.83 7.03 -4.23
CA SER A 103 9.31 5.83 -4.90
C SER A 103 9.53 4.66 -3.91
N GLN A 104 10.12 4.93 -2.74
CA GLN A 104 10.29 3.93 -1.68
C GLN A 104 8.93 3.39 -1.17
N GLU A 105 7.93 4.25 -0.98
CA GLU A 105 6.61 3.81 -0.53
C GLU A 105 5.83 3.07 -1.64
N ALA A 106 6.06 3.42 -2.91
CA ALA A 106 5.52 2.72 -4.07
C ALA A 106 6.11 1.29 -4.21
N GLU A 107 7.42 1.13 -4.03
CA GLU A 107 8.09 -0.17 -4.03
C GLU A 107 7.53 -1.08 -2.92
N LYS A 108 7.48 -0.59 -1.68
CA LYS A 108 6.87 -1.32 -0.55
C LYS A 108 5.42 -1.70 -0.82
N ARG A 109 4.65 -0.82 -1.48
CA ARG A 109 3.26 -1.12 -1.87
C ARG A 109 3.21 -2.27 -2.87
N ALA A 110 4.10 -2.28 -3.87
CA ALA A 110 4.19 -3.35 -4.85
C ALA A 110 4.59 -4.70 -4.22
N GLU A 111 5.56 -4.69 -3.30
CA GLU A 111 5.99 -5.86 -2.54
C GLU A 111 4.85 -6.45 -1.71
N LEU A 112 4.14 -5.62 -0.94
CA LEU A 112 3.00 -6.08 -0.13
C LEU A 112 1.86 -6.61 -0.99
N ALA A 113 1.61 -6.02 -2.16
CA ALA A 113 0.63 -6.54 -3.10
C ALA A 113 1.04 -7.92 -3.66
N ALA A 114 2.33 -8.13 -3.94
CA ALA A 114 2.85 -9.42 -4.37
C ALA A 114 2.71 -10.48 -3.26
N GLU A 115 3.11 -10.15 -2.04
CA GLU A 115 2.91 -11.02 -0.87
C GLU A 115 1.45 -11.37 -0.64
N TYR A 116 0.56 -10.39 -0.77
CA TYR A 116 -0.88 -10.57 -0.61
C TYR A 116 -1.41 -11.58 -1.61
N ARG A 117 -1.07 -11.43 -2.90
CA ARG A 117 -1.49 -12.37 -3.95
C ARG A 117 -1.02 -13.79 -3.66
N LEU A 118 0.20 -13.97 -3.18
CA LEU A 118 0.71 -15.29 -2.78
C LEU A 118 -0.08 -15.88 -1.61
N LYS A 119 -0.31 -15.09 -0.55
CA LYS A 119 -1.09 -15.50 0.63
C LYS A 119 -2.53 -15.85 0.25
N HIS A 120 -3.15 -15.08 -0.64
CA HIS A 120 -4.49 -15.30 -1.16
C HIS A 120 -4.58 -16.63 -1.92
N ARG A 121 -3.64 -16.90 -2.84
CA ARG A 121 -3.58 -18.19 -3.55
C ARG A 121 -3.50 -19.38 -2.60
N HIS A 122 -2.70 -19.27 -1.54
CA HIS A 122 -2.60 -20.32 -0.53
C HIS A 122 -3.89 -20.48 0.29
N TYR A 123 -4.54 -19.38 0.65
CA TYR A 123 -5.82 -19.42 1.35
C TYR A 123 -6.89 -20.12 0.52
N GLU A 124 -7.05 -19.75 -0.75
CA GLU A 124 -8.02 -20.38 -1.65
C GLU A 124 -7.75 -21.88 -1.84
N ARG A 125 -6.49 -22.28 -2.00
CA ARG A 125 -6.14 -23.71 -2.08
C ARG A 125 -6.55 -24.49 -0.82
N ILE A 126 -6.28 -23.95 0.36
CA ILE A 126 -6.63 -24.59 1.63
C ILE A 126 -8.16 -24.64 1.80
N ARG A 127 -8.85 -23.57 1.42
CA ARG A 127 -10.32 -23.48 1.46
C ARG A 127 -10.96 -24.53 0.56
N SER A 128 -10.47 -24.70 -0.67
CA SER A 128 -10.96 -25.74 -1.59
C SER A 128 -10.74 -27.15 -1.04
N LEU A 129 -9.55 -27.44 -0.48
CA LEU A 129 -9.27 -28.73 0.15
C LEU A 129 -10.17 -29.01 1.36
N ALA A 130 -10.48 -27.99 2.15
CA ALA A 130 -11.40 -28.12 3.28
C ALA A 130 -12.83 -28.43 2.80
N ALA A 131 -13.29 -27.76 1.75
CA ALA A 131 -14.60 -28.01 1.15
C ALA A 131 -14.69 -29.42 0.54
N GLU A 132 -13.65 -29.88 -0.16
CA GLU A 132 -13.58 -31.23 -0.72
C GLU A 132 -13.61 -32.29 0.38
N LYS A 133 -12.87 -32.09 1.47
CA LYS A 133 -12.91 -32.99 2.62
C LYS A 133 -14.30 -33.06 3.24
N GLN A 134 -14.96 -31.92 3.43
CA GLN A 134 -16.32 -31.89 3.98
C GLN A 134 -17.32 -32.65 3.11
N ARG A 135 -17.21 -32.56 1.78
CA ARG A 135 -18.04 -33.35 0.86
C ARG A 135 -17.83 -34.85 1.04
N LYS A 136 -16.56 -35.30 1.05
CA LYS A 136 -16.21 -36.71 1.26
C LYS A 136 -16.65 -37.24 2.64
N ASP A 137 -16.52 -36.40 3.68
CA ASP A 137 -16.97 -36.75 5.03
C ASP A 137 -18.51 -36.90 5.06
N ALA A 138 -19.25 -36.05 4.34
CA ALA A 138 -20.71 -36.14 4.22
C ALA A 138 -21.18 -37.35 3.39
N GLU A 139 -20.51 -37.64 2.27
CA GLU A 139 -20.77 -38.85 1.46
C GLU A 139 -20.56 -40.11 2.30
N ARG A 140 -19.47 -40.15 3.08
CA ARG A 140 -19.19 -41.28 3.97
C ARG A 140 -20.24 -41.43 5.08
N ALA A 141 -20.72 -40.32 5.63
CA ALA A 141 -21.78 -40.35 6.63
C ALA A 141 -23.08 -40.90 6.02
N GLY A 142 -23.48 -40.43 4.83
CA GLY A 142 -24.67 -40.95 4.14
C GLY A 142 -24.58 -42.46 3.84
N LEU A 143 -23.41 -42.96 3.43
CA LEU A 143 -23.22 -44.40 3.23
C LEU A 143 -23.30 -45.21 4.55
N LEU A 144 -22.86 -44.63 5.67
CA LEU A 144 -23.00 -45.28 6.98
C LEU A 144 -24.46 -45.32 7.41
N ASP A 145 -25.19 -44.22 7.22
CA ASP A 145 -26.62 -44.14 7.50
C ASP A 145 -27.41 -45.18 6.65
N GLU A 146 -27.07 -45.33 5.36
CA GLU A 146 -27.66 -46.36 4.49
C GLU A 146 -27.40 -47.80 5.00
N ILE A 147 -26.19 -48.09 5.49
CA ILE A 147 -25.85 -49.40 6.08
C ILE A 147 -26.64 -49.63 7.38
N GLU A 148 -26.74 -48.62 8.23
CA GLU A 148 -27.51 -48.69 9.49
C GLU A 148 -29.01 -48.89 9.21
N ASP A 149 -29.55 -48.22 8.19
CA ASP A 149 -30.93 -48.40 7.73
C ASP A 149 -31.15 -49.82 7.18
N GLU A 150 -30.23 -50.36 6.36
CA GLU A 150 -30.31 -51.74 5.87
C GLU A 150 -30.27 -52.78 7.01
N GLU A 151 -29.47 -52.54 8.05
CA GLU A 151 -29.42 -53.38 9.26
C GLU A 151 -30.72 -53.26 10.09
N ALA A 152 -31.31 -52.07 10.18
CA ALA A 152 -32.58 -51.84 10.88
C ALA A 152 -33.79 -52.46 10.15
N ILE A 153 -33.75 -52.50 8.81
CA ILE A 153 -34.80 -53.07 7.95
C ILE A 153 -34.73 -54.61 7.89
N ARG A 154 -33.64 -55.24 8.36
CA ARG A 154 -33.56 -56.71 8.53
C ARG A 154 -33.91 -57.14 9.98
N PRO A 155 -35.19 -57.27 10.36
CA PRO A 155 -35.53 -57.93 11.61
C PRO A 155 -35.28 -59.43 11.48
N GLY A 156 -34.14 -59.90 12.00
CA GLY A 156 -33.94 -61.30 12.36
C GLY A 156 -33.41 -62.22 11.26
N SER A 157 -32.09 -62.29 11.13
CA SER A 157 -31.40 -63.53 10.70
C SER A 157 -30.34 -63.98 11.70
N ARG A 158 -30.56 -63.73 13.00
CA ARG A 158 -29.84 -64.42 14.08
C ARG A 158 -30.59 -65.72 14.35
N LYS A 159 -30.31 -66.75 13.53
CA LYS A 159 -30.71 -68.12 13.85
C LYS A 159 -29.89 -68.61 15.05
N ARG A 160 -30.63 -69.20 16.00
CA ARG A 160 -30.14 -70.07 17.07
C ARG A 160 -29.17 -71.13 16.57
#